data_AF-A0AA39QXJ9-F1
#
_entry.id   AF-A0AA39QXJ9-F1
#
_cell.length_a   1.000
_cell.length_b   1.000
_cell.length_c   1.000
_cell.angle_alpha   90.00
_cell.angle_beta   90.00
_cell.angle_gamma   90.00
#
_symmetry.space_group_name_H-M   'P 1'
#
loop_
_entity.id
_entity.type
_entity.pdbx_description
1 polymer ?
#
loop_
_entity_poly.entity_id
_entity_poly.type
_entity_poly.pdbx_seq_one_letter_code
_entity_poly.pdbx_strand_id
1 'polypeptide(L)'
;MRLVPQKSGVHRAACFALCRALLRQVQQLPLAIQHRKSLETQITTVIKRNGKLQGYRDISTALRLGYETLGLLRSETRWKDATMRILDLGAQRAAEQRSKTLAAQTLNSEEAREHTGPILSSRPRVWPYPGGRKVLDRPFKETSGHRHVPKLINANKVPILQFKKPQSPYLSRMIRDIIKTRQKRVDLQHKLKEQVQWAQGEDAWDFALRKSIGLEQDQSEEQWSYQPQLSHDQVHARHSAAANKQVKIAAKMHAIVEKEKALALEEKSERHRMKIERRLDISQFEQPHGDGPIAKNEPRLREEGIAEIEAEEIMRTTGEEPDRLHGTDKETAINEASRPEPILRRTSNQATRGGRTKQQLQMENKVVEQKSPLAREIIAKMRLKENLGRTGGQVDTISWTDEEKAEIKAARRQRKEEKAARSAVKMERMEEQGKTRQGNGKKMTSSRPNRRQRKRIPRHSVYIFQPAQKSTSSGS
;
A
#
# COMPACT_ATOMS: atom_id res chain seq x y z
N MET A 1 -27.59 25.63 -5.41
CA MET A 1 -27.12 24.24 -5.16
C MET A 1 -28.31 23.30 -5.30
N ARG A 2 -28.29 22.34 -6.24
CA ARG A 2 -29.35 21.30 -6.32
C ARG A 2 -29.09 20.25 -5.27
N LEU A 3 -29.86 20.27 -4.18
CA LEU A 3 -29.78 19.26 -3.12
C LEU A 3 -30.11 17.89 -3.73
N VAL A 4 -29.21 16.93 -3.55
CA VAL A 4 -29.46 15.54 -3.93
C VAL A 4 -30.67 15.06 -3.12
N PRO A 5 -31.78 14.64 -3.76
CA PRO A 5 -33.04 14.36 -3.06
C PRO A 5 -32.91 13.35 -1.90
N GLN A 6 -32.00 12.38 -2.01
CA GLN A 6 -31.73 11.40 -0.95
C GLN A 6 -31.21 12.00 0.37
N LYS A 7 -30.60 13.19 0.30
CA LYS A 7 -30.10 13.94 1.46
C LYS A 7 -31.12 14.95 1.99
N SER A 8 -32.25 15.14 1.30
CA SER A 8 -33.34 15.95 1.81
C SER A 8 -34.10 15.19 2.90
N GLY A 9 -34.11 15.72 4.12
CA GLY A 9 -34.89 15.16 5.22
C GLY A 9 -36.38 15.07 4.89
N VAL A 10 -36.90 16.08 4.18
CA VAL A 10 -38.31 16.15 3.74
C VAL A 10 -38.65 14.99 2.81
N HIS A 11 -37.77 14.68 1.85
CA HIS A 11 -37.98 13.56 0.93
C HIS A 11 -37.99 12.21 1.66
N ARG A 12 -37.04 12.00 2.58
CA ARG A 12 -37.02 10.79 3.42
C ARG A 12 -38.30 10.64 4.24
N ALA A 13 -38.76 11.72 4.87
CA ALA A 13 -39.99 11.73 5.66
C ALA A 13 -41.22 11.37 4.79
N ALA A 14 -41.35 11.96 3.60
CA ALA A 14 -42.43 11.65 2.67
C ALA A 14 -42.42 10.17 2.22
N CYS A 15 -41.26 9.63 1.86
CA CYS A 15 -41.11 8.22 1.51
C CYS A 15 -41.48 7.28 2.66
N PHE A 16 -41.06 7.59 3.90
CA PHE A 16 -41.44 6.81 5.07
C PHE A 16 -42.93 6.89 5.38
N ALA A 17 -43.53 8.08 5.25
CA ALA A 17 -44.97 8.28 5.44
C ALA A 17 -45.77 7.45 4.42
N LEU A 18 -45.38 7.49 3.14
CA LEU A 18 -46.00 6.70 2.08
C LEU A 18 -45.86 5.20 2.32
N CYS A 19 -44.65 4.74 2.69
CA CYS A 19 -44.40 3.34 3.02
C CYS A 19 -45.32 2.86 4.17
N ARG A 20 -45.40 3.64 5.25
CA ARG A 20 -46.27 3.32 6.39
C ARG A 20 -47.75 3.33 6.00
N ALA A 21 -48.18 4.28 5.16
CA ALA A 21 -49.55 4.36 4.69
C ALA A 21 -49.93 3.11 3.86
N LEU A 22 -49.08 2.70 2.92
CA LEU A 22 -49.29 1.50 2.12
C LEU A 22 -49.38 0.24 2.98
N LEU A 23 -48.43 0.05 3.91
CA LEU A 23 -48.44 -1.12 4.80
C LEU A 23 -49.67 -1.15 5.72
N ARG A 24 -50.10 0.01 6.25
CA ARG A 24 -51.35 0.10 7.03
C ARG A 24 -52.58 -0.29 6.21
N GLN A 25 -52.67 0.15 4.96
CA GLN A 25 -53.78 -0.23 4.09
C GLN A 25 -53.76 -1.74 3.77
N VAL A 26 -52.58 -2.33 3.52
CA VAL A 26 -52.47 -3.78 3.29
C VAL A 26 -52.94 -4.61 4.49
N GLN A 27 -52.71 -4.12 5.72
CA GLN A 27 -53.18 -4.80 6.93
C GLN A 27 -54.70 -4.75 7.12
N GLN A 28 -55.33 -3.67 6.67
CA GLN A 28 -56.78 -3.48 6.73
C GLN A 28 -57.55 -4.32 5.70
N LEU A 29 -56.86 -4.92 4.72
CA LEU A 29 -57.50 -5.75 3.71
C LEU A 29 -57.96 -7.10 4.29
N PRO A 30 -59.19 -7.56 3.97
CA PRO A 30 -59.71 -8.87 4.37
C PRO A 30 -59.14 -10.00 3.51
N LEU A 31 -57.81 -10.09 3.41
CA LEU A 31 -57.10 -11.14 2.66
C LEU A 31 -56.62 -12.24 3.60
N ALA A 32 -56.34 -13.44 3.08
CA ALA A 32 -55.63 -14.45 3.87
C ALA A 32 -54.25 -13.92 4.28
N ILE A 33 -53.77 -14.32 5.47
CA ILE A 33 -52.51 -13.83 6.06
C ILE A 33 -51.32 -14.02 5.11
N GLN A 34 -51.32 -15.10 4.32
CA GLN A 34 -50.27 -15.38 3.34
C GLN A 34 -50.18 -14.33 2.22
N HIS A 35 -51.33 -13.92 1.66
CA HIS A 35 -51.37 -12.92 0.59
C HIS A 35 -51.00 -11.53 1.09
N ARG A 36 -51.39 -11.18 2.33
CA ARG A 36 -50.98 -9.92 2.97
C ARG A 36 -49.46 -9.86 3.12
N LYS A 37 -48.85 -10.90 3.68
CA LYS A 37 -47.38 -10.99 3.81
C LYS A 37 -46.68 -10.90 2.45
N SER A 38 -47.22 -11.56 1.42
CA SER A 38 -46.67 -11.46 0.06
C SER A 38 -46.68 -10.02 -0.46
N LEU A 39 -47.83 -9.31 -0.35
CA LEU A 39 -47.93 -7.91 -0.76
C LEU A 39 -47.01 -6.99 0.04
N GLU A 40 -46.89 -7.18 1.35
CA GLU A 40 -45.95 -6.43 2.20
C GLU A 40 -44.49 -6.63 1.74
N THR A 41 -44.10 -7.86 1.42
CA THR A 41 -42.75 -8.14 0.89
C THR A 41 -42.52 -7.50 -0.48
N GLN A 42 -43.52 -7.48 -1.36
CA GLN A 42 -43.43 -6.82 -2.66
C GLN A 42 -43.30 -5.30 -2.53
N ILE A 43 -44.13 -4.67 -1.68
CA ILE A 43 -44.07 -3.23 -1.43
C ILE A 43 -42.72 -2.83 -0.83
N THR A 44 -42.25 -3.56 0.18
CA THR A 44 -40.96 -3.26 0.82
C THR A 44 -39.78 -3.49 -0.12
N THR A 45 -39.82 -4.50 -0.99
CA THR A 45 -38.76 -4.74 -1.99
C THR A 45 -38.74 -3.64 -3.06
N VAL A 46 -39.89 -3.20 -3.57
CA VAL A 46 -39.99 -2.08 -4.52
C VAL A 46 -39.44 -0.79 -3.90
N ILE A 47 -39.82 -0.47 -2.66
CA ILE A 47 -39.33 0.73 -1.96
C ILE A 47 -37.83 0.66 -1.72
N LYS A 48 -37.30 -0.50 -1.28
CA LYS A 48 -35.85 -0.70 -1.10
C LYS A 48 -35.08 -0.57 -2.43
N ARG A 49 -35.65 -1.07 -3.53
CA ARG A 49 -35.07 -0.94 -4.89
C ARG A 49 -35.00 0.52 -5.32
N ASN A 50 -36.08 1.27 -5.10
CA ASN A 50 -36.21 2.68 -5.47
C ASN A 50 -35.44 3.62 -4.54
N GLY A 51 -35.04 3.16 -3.34
CA GLY A 51 -34.24 3.95 -2.40
C GLY A 51 -32.85 4.36 -2.91
N LYS A 52 -32.36 3.74 -4.00
CA LYS A 52 -31.08 4.10 -4.65
C LYS A 52 -31.23 5.12 -5.78
N LEU A 53 -32.45 5.53 -6.14
CA LEU A 53 -32.69 6.51 -7.21
C LEU A 53 -32.11 7.88 -6.82
N GLN A 54 -31.39 8.51 -7.75
CA GLN A 54 -30.78 9.82 -7.57
C GLN A 54 -31.44 10.91 -8.44
N GLY A 55 -32.09 10.52 -9.53
CA GLY A 55 -32.75 11.43 -10.45
C GLY A 55 -34.06 11.98 -9.88
N TYR A 56 -34.23 13.32 -9.93
CA TYR A 56 -35.47 13.97 -9.48
C TYR A 56 -36.71 13.43 -10.22
N ARG A 57 -36.61 13.23 -11.55
CA ARG A 57 -37.70 12.69 -12.38
C ARG A 57 -38.06 11.25 -12.01
N ASP A 58 -37.07 10.42 -11.73
CA ASP A 58 -37.30 9.02 -11.34
C ASP A 58 -37.99 8.95 -9.98
N ILE A 59 -37.57 9.81 -9.06
CA ILE A 59 -38.15 9.93 -7.72
C ILE A 59 -39.58 10.45 -7.78
N SER A 60 -39.85 11.51 -8.56
CA SER A 60 -41.20 12.07 -8.69
C SER A 60 -42.16 11.07 -9.32
N THR A 61 -41.69 10.32 -10.33
CA THR A 61 -42.47 9.26 -10.97
C THR A 61 -42.75 8.14 -9.98
N ALA A 62 -41.73 7.64 -9.27
CA ALA A 62 -41.91 6.58 -8.27
C ALA A 62 -42.87 7.00 -7.13
N LEU A 63 -42.79 8.25 -6.67
CA LEU A 63 -43.71 8.78 -5.65
C LEU A 63 -45.13 8.90 -6.18
N ARG A 64 -45.34 9.47 -7.37
CA ARG A 64 -46.67 9.56 -8.00
C ARG A 64 -47.31 8.18 -8.09
N LEU A 65 -46.56 7.18 -8.56
CA LEU A 65 -47.04 5.81 -8.63
C LEU A 65 -47.41 5.23 -7.26
N GLY A 66 -46.62 5.51 -6.23
CA GLY A 66 -46.95 5.04 -4.88
C GLY A 66 -48.21 5.70 -4.30
N TYR A 67 -48.51 6.95 -4.66
CA TYR A 67 -49.77 7.60 -4.30
C TYR A 67 -50.96 7.07 -5.11
N GLU A 68 -50.78 6.77 -6.39
CA GLU A 68 -51.80 6.12 -7.23
C GLU A 68 -52.16 4.74 -6.67
N THR A 69 -51.16 3.92 -6.30
CA THR A 69 -51.42 2.60 -5.68
C THR A 69 -52.10 2.72 -4.33
N LEU A 70 -51.75 3.72 -3.52
CA LEU A 70 -52.45 4.01 -2.27
C LEU A 70 -53.91 4.42 -2.53
N GLY A 71 -54.16 5.17 -3.60
CA GLY A 71 -55.50 5.54 -4.04
C GLY A 71 -56.35 4.33 -4.40
N LEU A 72 -55.81 3.42 -5.22
CA LEU A 72 -56.48 2.17 -5.60
C LEU A 72 -56.81 1.29 -4.39
N LEU A 73 -55.84 1.10 -3.48
CA LEU A 73 -56.03 0.34 -2.24
C LEU A 73 -57.12 0.93 -1.34
N ARG A 74 -57.34 2.25 -1.39
CA ARG A 74 -58.41 2.93 -0.64
C ARG A 74 -59.76 2.91 -1.35
N SER A 75 -59.77 3.06 -2.67
CA SER A 75 -61.01 3.16 -3.45
C SER A 75 -61.71 1.82 -3.61
N GLU A 76 -60.96 0.71 -3.60
CA GLU A 76 -61.53 -0.59 -3.92
C GLU A 76 -61.90 -1.35 -2.64
N THR A 77 -63.05 -0.97 -2.07
CA THR A 77 -63.76 -1.74 -1.03
C THR A 77 -64.26 -3.11 -1.52
N ARG A 78 -64.18 -3.39 -2.83
CA ARG A 78 -64.48 -4.69 -3.45
C ARG A 78 -63.19 -5.30 -4.04
N TRP A 79 -62.46 -5.99 -3.18
CA TRP A 79 -61.08 -6.50 -3.30
C TRP A 79 -60.80 -7.52 -4.43
N LYS A 80 -61.81 -8.08 -5.10
CA LYS A 80 -61.61 -9.02 -6.22
C LYS A 80 -61.14 -8.30 -7.49
N ASP A 81 -61.66 -7.10 -7.75
CA ASP A 81 -61.30 -6.33 -8.96
C ASP A 81 -59.97 -5.57 -8.76
N ALA A 82 -59.70 -5.15 -7.52
CA ALA A 82 -58.47 -4.46 -7.12
C ALA A 82 -57.21 -5.30 -7.30
N THR A 83 -57.26 -6.54 -6.81
CA THR A 83 -56.11 -7.44 -6.86
C THR A 83 -55.79 -7.83 -8.29
N MET A 84 -56.81 -8.07 -9.11
CA MET A 84 -56.66 -8.32 -10.55
C MET A 84 -56.07 -7.10 -11.27
N ARG A 85 -56.56 -5.88 -11.00
CA ARG A 85 -56.00 -4.66 -11.61
C ARG A 85 -54.56 -4.36 -11.17
N ILE A 86 -54.21 -4.60 -9.92
CA ILE A 86 -52.83 -4.40 -9.43
C ILE A 86 -51.88 -5.44 -10.04
N LEU A 87 -52.32 -6.69 -10.17
CA LEU A 87 -51.57 -7.74 -10.86
C LEU A 87 -51.45 -7.45 -12.36
N ASP A 88 -52.52 -6.99 -13.01
CA ASP A 88 -52.53 -6.60 -14.42
C ASP A 88 -51.63 -5.38 -14.68
N LEU A 89 -51.67 -4.35 -13.83
CA LEU A 89 -50.76 -3.20 -13.94
C LEU A 89 -49.30 -3.62 -13.71
N GLY A 90 -49.06 -4.56 -12.80
CA GLY A 90 -47.75 -5.17 -12.59
C GLY A 90 -47.26 -5.98 -13.79
N ALA A 91 -48.16 -6.76 -14.40
CA ALA A 91 -47.89 -7.59 -15.57
C ALA A 91 -47.67 -6.76 -16.84
N GLN A 92 -48.53 -5.76 -17.08
CA GLN A 92 -48.40 -4.80 -18.18
C GLN A 92 -47.09 -4.03 -18.08
N ARG A 93 -46.65 -3.62 -16.88
CA ARG A 93 -45.34 -2.97 -16.73
C ARG A 93 -44.15 -3.91 -16.81
N ALA A 94 -44.27 -5.15 -16.35
CA ALA A 94 -43.24 -6.15 -16.59
C ALA A 94 -43.08 -6.43 -18.10
N ALA A 95 -44.20 -6.44 -18.84
CA ALA A 95 -44.22 -6.54 -20.29
C ALA A 95 -43.68 -5.26 -20.98
N GLU A 96 -43.99 -4.07 -20.48
CA GLU A 96 -43.42 -2.81 -20.96
C GLU A 96 -41.92 -2.70 -20.66
N GLN A 97 -41.46 -3.15 -19.50
CA GLN A 97 -40.02 -3.14 -19.20
C GLN A 97 -39.30 -4.19 -20.03
N ARG A 98 -39.88 -5.37 -20.23
CA ARG A 98 -39.34 -6.38 -21.15
C ARG A 98 -39.30 -5.86 -22.58
N SER A 99 -40.37 -5.25 -23.07
CA SER A 99 -40.40 -4.64 -24.40
C SER A 99 -39.48 -3.43 -24.52
N LYS A 100 -39.32 -2.58 -23.50
CA LYS A 100 -38.32 -1.51 -23.48
C LYS A 100 -36.89 -2.05 -23.45
N THR A 101 -36.62 -3.17 -22.76
CA THR A 101 -35.30 -3.82 -22.81
C THR A 101 -35.05 -4.53 -24.14
N LEU A 102 -36.07 -5.12 -24.77
CA LEU A 102 -35.97 -5.78 -26.07
C LEU A 102 -35.90 -4.75 -27.21
N ALA A 103 -36.65 -3.64 -27.11
CA ALA A 103 -36.60 -2.49 -28.02
C ALA A 103 -35.27 -1.74 -27.87
N ALA A 104 -34.78 -1.56 -26.65
CA ALA A 104 -33.42 -1.04 -26.44
C ALA A 104 -32.35 -2.02 -26.92
N GLN A 105 -32.57 -3.33 -26.88
CA GLN A 105 -31.64 -4.30 -27.47
C GLN A 105 -31.67 -4.30 -29.00
N THR A 106 -32.81 -4.02 -29.63
CA THR A 106 -32.95 -3.99 -31.09
C THR A 106 -32.49 -2.66 -31.69
N LEU A 107 -32.84 -1.51 -31.09
CA LEU A 107 -32.36 -0.19 -31.52
C LEU A 107 -30.87 0.03 -31.21
N ASN A 108 -30.34 -0.52 -30.11
CA ASN A 108 -28.89 -0.54 -29.88
C ASN A 108 -28.16 -1.65 -30.67
N SER A 109 -28.83 -2.48 -31.47
CA SER A 109 -28.15 -3.52 -32.26
C SER A 109 -27.64 -2.99 -33.61
N GLU A 110 -28.29 -1.98 -34.17
CA GLU A 110 -27.93 -1.43 -35.48
C GLU A 110 -27.11 -0.13 -35.35
N GLU A 111 -27.51 0.82 -34.51
CA GLU A 111 -26.74 2.07 -34.34
C GLU A 111 -25.49 1.90 -33.44
N ALA A 112 -25.47 0.93 -32.51
CA ALA A 112 -24.27 0.70 -31.70
C ALA A 112 -23.17 -0.06 -32.45
N ARG A 113 -23.45 -0.66 -33.62
CA ARG A 113 -22.42 -1.34 -34.43
C ARG A 113 -21.47 -0.37 -35.13
N GLU A 114 -21.89 0.86 -35.40
CA GLU A 114 -21.05 1.84 -36.10
C GLU A 114 -20.22 2.73 -35.16
N HIS A 115 -20.59 2.85 -33.87
CA HIS A 115 -19.89 3.73 -32.91
C HIS A 115 -19.34 3.01 -31.66
N THR A 116 -19.53 1.69 -31.52
CA THR A 116 -18.68 0.91 -30.63
C THR A 116 -17.35 0.65 -31.33
N GLY A 117 -16.44 1.62 -31.23
CA GLY A 117 -15.02 1.34 -31.44
C GLY A 117 -14.66 0.04 -30.71
N PRO A 118 -13.77 -0.80 -31.30
CA PRO A 118 -13.59 -2.20 -30.90
C PRO A 118 -13.58 -2.30 -29.39
N ILE A 119 -14.59 -3.00 -28.83
CA ILE A 119 -14.72 -3.29 -27.40
C ILE A 119 -13.31 -3.58 -26.92
N LEU A 120 -12.70 -2.62 -26.20
CA LEU A 120 -11.28 -2.66 -25.90
C LEU A 120 -11.05 -4.00 -25.23
N SER A 121 -10.46 -4.94 -25.99
CA SER A 121 -10.44 -6.34 -25.61
C SER A 121 -9.92 -6.37 -24.20
N SER A 122 -10.66 -7.03 -23.30
CA SER A 122 -10.28 -7.14 -21.89
C SER A 122 -8.82 -7.57 -21.87
N ARG A 123 -7.91 -6.61 -21.61
CA ARG A 123 -6.48 -6.83 -21.82
C ARG A 123 -6.14 -8.14 -21.14
N PRO A 124 -5.54 -9.11 -21.85
CA PRO A 124 -5.34 -10.45 -21.30
C PRO A 124 -4.71 -10.31 -19.93
N ARG A 125 -5.29 -10.96 -18.92
CA ARG A 125 -4.74 -10.90 -17.56
C ARG A 125 -3.30 -11.38 -17.65
N VAL A 126 -2.37 -10.45 -17.44
CA VAL A 126 -0.96 -10.78 -17.43
C VAL A 126 -0.74 -11.62 -16.17
N TRP A 127 -0.35 -12.88 -16.36
CA TRP A 127 0.00 -13.81 -15.31
C TRP A 127 1.52 -13.84 -15.13
N PRO A 128 2.02 -14.22 -13.93
CA PRO A 128 3.44 -14.53 -13.80
C PRO A 128 3.78 -15.69 -14.73
N TYR A 129 5.00 -15.70 -15.27
CA TYR A 129 5.47 -16.81 -16.10
C TYR A 129 5.51 -18.10 -15.24
N PRO A 130 4.80 -19.17 -15.63
CA PRO A 130 4.79 -20.41 -14.87
C PRO A 130 6.20 -21.01 -14.81
N GLY A 131 6.62 -21.51 -13.65
CA GLY A 131 7.97 -22.07 -13.45
C GLY A 131 9.10 -21.04 -13.35
N GLY A 132 8.80 -19.74 -13.36
CA GLY A 132 9.83 -18.70 -13.17
C GLY A 132 10.49 -18.77 -11.79
N ARG A 133 11.83 -18.79 -11.75
CA ARG A 133 12.61 -18.73 -10.50
C ARG A 133 12.29 -17.43 -9.74
N LYS A 134 12.27 -17.49 -8.41
CA LYS A 134 11.95 -16.30 -7.61
C LYS A 134 13.09 -15.31 -7.68
N VAL A 135 12.75 -14.02 -7.75
CA VAL A 135 13.71 -12.91 -7.82
C VAL A 135 14.63 -12.88 -6.59
N LEU A 136 14.13 -13.33 -5.43
CA LEU A 136 14.88 -13.33 -4.17
C LEU A 136 15.88 -14.49 -4.03
N ASP A 137 15.86 -15.46 -4.95
CA ASP A 137 16.77 -16.62 -4.91
C ASP A 137 18.11 -16.33 -5.63
N ARG A 138 18.33 -15.09 -6.05
CA ARG A 138 19.55 -14.62 -6.71
C ARG A 138 20.70 -14.40 -5.70
N PRO A 139 21.98 -14.39 -6.15
CA PRO A 139 22.47 -14.58 -7.52
C PRO A 139 22.34 -16.03 -8.02
N PHE A 140 22.24 -16.22 -9.34
CA PHE A 140 22.23 -17.56 -9.94
C PHE A 140 23.65 -18.00 -10.28
N LYS A 141 23.99 -19.28 -10.06
CA LYS A 141 25.33 -19.83 -10.36
C LYS A 141 25.67 -19.71 -11.84
N GLU A 142 24.75 -20.14 -12.70
CA GLU A 142 24.90 -20.07 -14.16
C GLU A 142 24.03 -18.95 -14.70
N THR A 143 24.64 -18.05 -15.48
CA THR A 143 23.93 -17.02 -16.24
C THR A 143 24.26 -17.18 -17.71
N SER A 144 23.24 -17.14 -18.57
CA SER A 144 23.46 -17.13 -20.02
C SER A 144 24.01 -15.77 -20.46
N GLY A 145 25.33 -15.68 -20.61
CA GLY A 145 26.04 -14.50 -21.09
C GLY A 145 26.53 -13.56 -19.98
N HIS A 146 26.53 -12.24 -20.25
CA HIS A 146 27.03 -11.26 -19.30
C HIS A 146 26.08 -11.03 -18.13
N ARG A 147 26.61 -11.15 -16.90
CA ARG A 147 25.87 -10.79 -15.69
C ARG A 147 25.50 -9.32 -15.70
N HIS A 148 24.19 -9.06 -15.74
CA HIS A 148 23.67 -7.71 -15.60
C HIS A 148 23.23 -7.45 -14.16
N VAL A 149 23.91 -6.53 -13.49
CA VAL A 149 23.57 -6.10 -12.13
C VAL A 149 22.20 -5.41 -12.11
N PRO A 150 21.20 -5.92 -11.36
CA PRO A 150 19.91 -5.26 -11.27
C PRO A 150 20.00 -3.92 -10.51
N LYS A 151 19.17 -2.97 -10.89
CA LYS A 151 19.06 -1.69 -10.19
C LYS A 151 17.96 -1.77 -9.13
N LEU A 152 18.30 -1.53 -7.87
CA LEU A 152 17.31 -1.40 -6.80
C LEU A 152 16.64 -0.03 -6.90
N ILE A 153 15.33 -0.03 -7.15
CA ILE A 153 14.53 1.19 -7.30
C ILE A 153 13.40 1.17 -6.29
N ASN A 154 13.06 2.33 -5.76
CA ASN A 154 11.90 2.50 -4.88
C ASN A 154 10.72 3.10 -5.66
N ALA A 155 9.67 2.32 -5.91
CA ALA A 155 8.43 2.83 -6.51
C ALA A 155 7.37 3.06 -5.42
N ASN A 156 7.21 4.29 -4.95
CA ASN A 156 6.22 4.66 -3.92
C ASN A 156 6.29 3.81 -2.64
N LYS A 157 7.51 3.60 -2.11
CA LYS A 157 7.82 2.75 -0.93
C LYS A 157 7.67 1.25 -1.18
N VAL A 158 7.64 0.83 -2.45
CA VAL A 158 7.76 -0.58 -2.86
C VAL A 158 9.16 -0.78 -3.45
N PRO A 159 10.06 -1.51 -2.77
CA PRO A 159 11.38 -1.84 -3.31
C PRO A 159 11.25 -2.84 -4.45
N ILE A 160 11.91 -2.57 -5.57
CA ILE A 160 11.86 -3.41 -6.77
C ILE A 160 13.27 -3.52 -7.35
N LEU A 161 13.63 -4.73 -7.77
CA LEU A 161 14.80 -4.97 -8.61
C LEU A 161 14.40 -4.81 -10.08
N GLN A 162 14.98 -3.82 -10.76
CA GLN A 162 14.80 -3.58 -12.18
C GLN A 162 15.92 -4.26 -12.98
N PHE A 163 15.55 -5.27 -13.76
CA PHE A 163 16.47 -5.98 -14.66
C PHE A 163 16.53 -5.37 -16.07
N LYS A 164 15.37 -5.01 -16.63
CA LYS A 164 15.23 -4.46 -17.99
C LYS A 164 14.23 -3.30 -18.01
N LYS A 165 14.34 -2.45 -19.04
CA LYS A 165 13.34 -1.43 -19.41
C LYS A 165 12.77 -1.79 -20.79
N PRO A 166 11.44 -1.75 -21.02
CA PRO A 166 10.37 -1.47 -20.04
C PRO A 166 10.19 -2.62 -19.02
N GLN A 167 9.54 -2.32 -17.90
CA GLN A 167 9.23 -3.33 -16.87
C GLN A 167 8.16 -4.32 -17.38
N SER A 168 8.15 -5.55 -16.87
CA SER A 168 7.11 -6.50 -17.23
C SER A 168 5.72 -5.99 -16.83
N PRO A 169 4.70 -6.12 -17.72
CA PRO A 169 3.35 -5.62 -17.43
C PRO A 169 2.73 -6.21 -16.15
N TYR A 170 3.07 -7.47 -15.84
CA TYR A 170 2.67 -8.15 -14.61
C TYR A 170 3.19 -7.42 -13.37
N LEU A 171 4.49 -7.14 -13.33
CA LEU A 171 5.13 -6.48 -12.21
C LEU A 171 4.57 -5.06 -12.03
N SER A 172 4.40 -4.30 -13.13
CA SER A 172 3.78 -2.98 -13.08
C SER A 172 2.33 -3.00 -12.59
N ARG A 173 1.54 -4.05 -12.92
CA ARG A 173 0.20 -4.25 -12.34
C ARG A 173 0.28 -4.52 -10.84
N MET A 174 1.12 -5.47 -10.41
CA MET A 174 1.29 -5.82 -8.99
C MET A 174 1.70 -4.59 -8.16
N ILE A 175 2.62 -3.78 -8.66
CA ILE A 175 3.05 -2.53 -8.00
C ILE A 175 1.87 -1.58 -7.82
N ARG A 176 1.06 -1.38 -8.88
CA ARG A 176 -0.15 -0.54 -8.80
C ARG A 176 -1.15 -1.08 -7.76
N ASP A 177 -1.35 -2.39 -7.70
CA ASP A 177 -2.28 -3.01 -6.76
C ASP A 177 -1.79 -2.86 -5.31
N ILE A 178 -0.49 -2.98 -5.07
CA ILE A 178 0.13 -2.71 -3.76
C ILE A 178 -0.03 -1.23 -3.37
N ILE A 179 0.26 -0.30 -4.28
CA ILE A 179 0.11 1.14 -4.05
C ILE A 179 -1.34 1.49 -3.73
N LYS A 180 -2.31 1.00 -4.52
CA LYS A 180 -3.75 1.19 -4.28
C LYS A 180 -4.17 0.66 -2.92
N THR A 181 -3.74 -0.55 -2.57
CA THR A 181 -4.06 -1.16 -1.27
C THR A 181 -3.48 -0.34 -0.12
N ARG A 182 -2.26 0.18 -0.27
CA ARG A 182 -1.64 1.06 0.72
C ARG A 182 -2.40 2.38 0.85
N GLN A 183 -2.78 3.01 -0.26
CA GLN A 183 -3.56 4.25 -0.26
C GLN A 183 -4.89 4.05 0.47
N LYS A 184 -5.63 2.98 0.17
CA LYS A 184 -6.88 2.65 0.88
C LYS A 184 -6.71 2.55 2.41
N ARG A 185 -5.58 2.03 2.89
CA ARG A 185 -5.30 1.96 4.33
C ARG A 185 -5.02 3.34 4.93
N VAL A 186 -4.29 4.20 4.20
CA VAL A 186 -4.04 5.58 4.61
C VAL A 186 -5.35 6.36 4.65
N ASP A 187 -6.18 6.25 3.62
CA ASP A 187 -7.49 6.89 3.57
C ASP A 187 -8.40 6.40 4.72
N LEU A 188 -8.39 5.10 5.02
CA LEU A 188 -9.12 4.54 6.15
C LEU A 188 -8.59 5.09 7.49
N GLN A 189 -7.28 5.21 7.65
CA GLN A 189 -6.67 5.78 8.84
C GLN A 189 -7.12 7.24 9.05
N HIS A 190 -7.12 8.05 7.99
CA HIS A 190 -7.62 9.42 8.05
C HIS A 190 -9.09 9.49 8.46
N LYS A 191 -9.95 8.67 7.85
CA LYS A 191 -11.38 8.59 8.20
C LYS A 191 -11.60 8.18 9.67
N LEU A 192 -10.86 7.18 10.14
CA LEU A 192 -10.96 6.74 11.54
C LEU A 192 -10.46 7.83 12.50
N LYS A 193 -9.42 8.58 12.13
CA LYS A 193 -8.95 9.71 12.93
C LYS A 193 -10.02 10.80 13.05
N GLU A 194 -10.71 11.13 11.96
CA GLU A 194 -11.86 12.06 12.00
C GLU A 194 -12.96 11.52 12.92
N GLN A 195 -13.32 10.23 12.80
CA GLN A 195 -14.33 9.60 13.67
C GLN A 195 -13.95 9.62 15.16
N VAL A 196 -12.68 9.40 15.48
CA VAL A 196 -12.18 9.54 16.86
C VAL A 196 -12.40 10.95 17.38
N GLN A 197 -12.14 11.98 16.58
CA GLN A 197 -12.37 13.38 16.99
C GLN A 197 -13.86 13.67 17.23
N TRP A 198 -14.75 13.17 16.37
CA TRP A 198 -16.20 13.29 16.58
C TRP A 198 -16.64 12.58 17.85
N ALA A 199 -16.22 11.34 18.05
CA ALA A 199 -16.58 10.54 19.19
C ALA A 199 -16.07 11.13 20.52
N GLN A 200 -14.89 11.76 20.52
CA GLN A 200 -14.41 12.52 21.68
C GLN A 200 -15.29 13.75 21.99
N GLY A 201 -15.86 14.37 20.96
CA GLY A 201 -16.83 15.45 21.12
C GLY A 201 -18.12 14.95 21.79
N GLU A 202 -18.63 13.81 21.35
CA GLU A 202 -19.80 13.16 21.96
C GLU A 202 -19.52 12.73 23.40
N ASP A 203 -18.37 12.12 23.69
CA ASP A 203 -17.94 11.77 25.04
C ASP A 203 -17.91 13.00 25.97
N ALA A 204 -17.37 14.12 25.48
CA ALA A 204 -17.33 15.37 26.23
C ALA A 204 -18.72 15.96 26.47
N TRP A 205 -19.61 15.84 25.47
CA TRP A 205 -21.00 16.28 25.58
C TRP A 205 -21.79 15.43 26.57
N ASP A 206 -21.70 14.10 26.49
CA ASP A 206 -22.31 13.15 27.42
C ASP A 206 -21.83 13.42 28.86
N PHE A 207 -20.54 13.69 29.03
CA PHE A 207 -19.97 14.06 30.32
C PHE A 207 -20.58 15.36 30.87
N ALA A 208 -20.68 16.40 30.05
CA ALA A 208 -21.28 17.67 30.46
C ALA A 208 -22.78 17.53 30.79
N LEU A 209 -23.50 16.72 29.99
CA LEU A 209 -24.92 16.46 30.17
C LEU A 209 -25.20 15.72 31.48
N ARG A 210 -24.46 14.63 31.76
CA ARG A 210 -24.59 13.88 33.03
C ARG A 210 -24.30 14.76 34.24
N LYS A 211 -23.25 15.57 34.15
CA LYS A 211 -22.89 16.53 35.20
C LYS A 211 -24.04 17.52 35.48
N SER A 212 -24.76 17.95 34.44
CA SER A 212 -25.89 18.88 34.62
C SER A 212 -27.14 18.22 35.22
N ILE A 213 -27.32 16.91 35.02
CA ILE A 213 -28.47 16.14 35.52
C ILE A 213 -28.19 15.59 36.94
N GLY A 214 -26.94 15.63 37.40
CA GLY A 214 -26.54 15.11 38.71
C GLY A 214 -26.39 13.59 38.74
N LEU A 215 -26.23 12.95 37.58
CA LEU A 215 -25.93 11.52 37.48
C LEU A 215 -24.42 11.32 37.69
N GLU A 216 -24.05 10.53 38.70
CA GLU A 216 -22.66 10.08 38.87
C GLU A 216 -22.24 9.18 37.70
N GLN A 217 -20.96 9.27 37.35
CA GLN A 217 -20.41 8.56 36.22
C GLN A 217 -20.16 7.10 36.60
N ASP A 218 -21.04 6.20 36.15
CA ASP A 218 -20.75 4.77 36.19
C ASP A 218 -19.52 4.47 35.33
N GLN A 219 -18.46 3.95 35.95
CA GLN A 219 -17.21 3.58 35.28
C GLN A 219 -17.39 2.45 34.23
N SER A 220 -18.57 1.82 34.19
CA SER A 220 -18.87 0.70 33.31
C SER A 220 -19.32 1.12 31.90
N GLU A 221 -19.60 2.41 31.66
CA GLU A 221 -20.10 2.83 30.35
C GLU A 221 -18.98 2.99 29.32
N GLU A 222 -19.16 2.31 28.18
CA GLU A 222 -18.23 2.37 27.06
C GLU A 222 -18.25 3.78 26.44
N GLN A 223 -17.09 4.43 26.38
CA GLN A 223 -16.91 5.70 25.69
C GLN A 223 -17.11 5.53 24.18
N TRP A 224 -17.75 6.51 23.54
CA TRP A 224 -17.93 6.57 22.09
C TRP A 224 -16.59 6.49 21.35
N SER A 225 -15.54 7.11 21.90
CA SER A 225 -14.21 7.15 21.28
C SER A 225 -13.45 5.82 21.31
N TYR A 226 -13.83 4.87 22.19
CA TYR A 226 -13.10 3.62 22.39
C TYR A 226 -12.98 2.80 21.10
N GLN A 227 -14.12 2.51 20.45
CA GLN A 227 -14.14 1.61 19.30
C GLN A 227 -13.47 2.20 18.03
N PRO A 228 -13.69 3.48 17.67
CA PRO A 228 -12.94 4.14 16.61
C PRO A 228 -11.43 4.19 16.88
N GLN A 229 -11.02 4.42 18.13
CA GLN A 229 -9.62 4.48 18.52
C GLN A 229 -8.95 3.11 18.40
N LEU A 230 -9.57 2.06 18.92
CA LEU A 230 -9.11 0.69 18.76
C LEU A 230 -8.94 0.32 17.27
N SER A 231 -9.92 0.68 16.44
CA SER A 231 -9.88 0.44 15.00
C SER A 231 -8.74 1.21 14.31
N HIS A 232 -8.55 2.48 14.68
CA HIS A 232 -7.45 3.31 14.18
C HIS A 232 -6.10 2.66 14.49
N ASP A 233 -5.91 2.21 15.73
CA ASP A 233 -4.64 1.63 16.19
C ASP A 233 -4.34 0.30 15.51
N GLN A 234 -5.37 -0.54 15.29
CA GLN A 234 -5.23 -1.77 14.51
C GLN A 234 -4.79 -1.48 13.06
N VAL A 235 -5.39 -0.48 12.40
CA VAL A 235 -5.02 -0.09 11.03
C VAL A 235 -3.59 0.46 11.00
N HIS A 236 -3.22 1.29 11.96
CA HIS A 236 -1.88 1.84 12.10
C HIS A 236 -0.82 0.75 12.33
N ALA A 237 -1.10 -0.21 13.21
CA ALA A 237 -0.23 -1.36 13.46
C ALA A 237 -0.04 -2.21 12.20
N ARG A 238 -1.13 -2.49 11.45
CA ARG A 238 -1.07 -3.20 10.16
C ARG A 238 -0.26 -2.43 9.11
N HIS A 239 -0.40 -1.10 9.05
CA HIS A 239 0.37 -0.25 8.14
C HIS A 239 1.87 -0.32 8.46
N SER A 240 2.23 -0.16 9.74
CA SER A 240 3.60 -0.20 10.23
C SER A 240 4.24 -1.58 10.01
N ALA A 241 3.52 -2.67 10.31
CA ALA A 241 3.99 -4.02 10.05
C ALA A 241 4.26 -4.27 8.55
N ALA A 242 3.41 -3.75 7.66
CA ALA A 242 3.64 -3.84 6.22
C ALA A 242 4.86 -3.03 5.76
N ALA A 243 5.07 -1.83 6.32
CA ALA A 243 6.26 -1.02 6.04
C ALA A 243 7.54 -1.75 6.48
N ASN A 244 7.55 -2.32 7.68
CA ASN A 244 8.68 -3.09 8.20
C ASN A 244 8.99 -4.32 7.34
N LYS A 245 7.97 -5.01 6.81
CA LYS A 245 8.16 -6.10 5.84
C LYS A 245 8.86 -5.60 4.57
N GLN A 246 8.47 -4.43 4.05
CA GLN A 246 9.12 -3.86 2.87
C GLN A 246 10.56 -3.46 3.12
N VAL A 247 10.89 -2.92 4.29
CA VAL A 247 12.29 -2.63 4.68
C VAL A 247 13.14 -3.91 4.68
N LYS A 248 12.61 -5.00 5.27
CA LYS A 248 13.30 -6.31 5.28
C LYS A 248 13.50 -6.86 3.86
N ILE A 249 12.50 -6.71 2.99
CA ILE A 249 12.61 -7.13 1.58
C ILE A 249 13.65 -6.27 0.84
N ALA A 250 13.64 -4.95 1.06
CA ALA A 250 14.62 -4.05 0.46
C ALA A 250 16.05 -4.41 0.87
N ALA A 251 16.30 -4.70 2.14
CA ALA A 251 17.61 -5.14 2.63
C ALA A 251 18.07 -6.44 1.94
N LYS A 252 17.17 -7.42 1.80
CA LYS A 252 17.47 -8.66 1.04
C LYS A 252 17.80 -8.37 -0.42
N MET A 253 17.02 -7.51 -1.07
CA MET A 253 17.26 -7.11 -2.46
C MET A 253 18.59 -6.36 -2.62
N HIS A 254 18.98 -5.55 -1.63
CA HIS A 254 20.26 -4.85 -1.64
C HIS A 254 21.43 -5.82 -1.54
N ALA A 255 21.37 -6.79 -0.63
CA ALA A 255 22.38 -7.84 -0.52
C ALA A 255 22.51 -8.66 -1.82
N ILE A 256 21.40 -8.88 -2.54
CA ILE A 256 21.44 -9.52 -3.87
C ILE A 256 22.21 -8.64 -4.87
N VAL A 257 21.95 -7.33 -4.88
CA VAL A 257 22.64 -6.39 -5.78
C VAL A 257 24.14 -6.36 -5.50
N GLU A 258 24.55 -6.36 -4.23
CA GLU A 258 25.97 -6.40 -3.85
C GLU A 258 26.65 -7.69 -4.32
N LYS A 259 26.01 -8.84 -4.10
CA LYS A 259 26.54 -10.13 -4.59
C LYS A 259 26.62 -10.19 -6.11
N GLU A 260 25.60 -9.74 -6.81
CA GLU A 260 25.62 -9.67 -8.29
C GLU A 260 26.67 -8.68 -8.80
N LYS A 261 26.93 -7.57 -8.08
CA LYS A 261 28.02 -6.64 -8.41
C LYS A 261 29.40 -7.28 -8.26
N ALA A 262 29.63 -8.00 -7.16
CA ALA A 262 30.90 -8.69 -6.93
C ALA A 262 31.17 -9.73 -8.03
N LEU A 263 30.20 -10.60 -8.32
CA LEU A 263 30.30 -11.60 -9.40
C LEU A 263 30.47 -10.94 -10.78
N ALA A 264 29.80 -9.82 -11.04
CA ALA A 264 29.96 -9.09 -12.30
C ALA A 264 31.36 -8.46 -12.45
N LEU A 265 32.00 -8.07 -11.34
CA LEU A 265 33.37 -7.55 -11.35
C LEU A 265 34.39 -8.67 -11.61
N GLU A 266 34.23 -9.82 -10.97
CA GLU A 266 35.03 -11.04 -11.23
C GLU A 266 34.92 -11.48 -12.69
N GLU A 267 33.71 -11.57 -13.26
CA GLU A 267 33.56 -11.91 -14.67
C GLU A 267 34.16 -10.84 -15.60
N LYS A 268 34.17 -9.57 -15.21
CA LYS A 268 34.74 -8.49 -16.00
C LYS A 268 36.27 -8.61 -16.05
N SER A 269 36.91 -8.94 -14.92
CA SER A 269 38.37 -9.11 -14.86
C SER A 269 38.82 -10.37 -15.61
N GLU A 270 38.10 -11.50 -15.48
CA GLU A 270 38.38 -12.71 -16.26
C GLU A 270 38.29 -12.48 -17.77
N ARG A 271 37.27 -11.76 -18.23
CA ARG A 271 37.16 -11.39 -19.65
C ARG A 271 38.26 -10.47 -20.11
N HIS A 272 38.70 -9.55 -19.25
CA HIS A 272 39.82 -8.68 -19.56
C HIS A 272 41.09 -9.51 -19.77
N ARG A 273 41.36 -10.46 -18.87
CA ARG A 273 42.47 -11.42 -19.00
C ARG A 273 42.39 -12.24 -20.29
N MET A 274 41.24 -12.87 -20.58
CA MET A 274 41.05 -13.62 -21.83
C MET A 274 41.20 -12.75 -23.09
N LYS A 275 40.84 -11.46 -23.02
CA LYS A 275 41.02 -10.53 -24.15
C LYS A 275 42.49 -10.18 -24.35
N ILE A 276 43.27 -10.05 -23.27
CA ILE A 276 44.72 -9.86 -23.33
C ILE A 276 45.38 -11.12 -23.91
N GLU A 277 45.06 -12.30 -23.39
CA GLU A 277 45.58 -13.59 -23.88
C GLU A 277 45.32 -13.78 -25.38
N ARG A 278 44.07 -13.57 -25.83
CA ARG A 278 43.75 -13.65 -27.27
C ARG A 278 44.54 -12.67 -28.13
N ARG A 279 44.85 -11.47 -27.62
CA ARG A 279 45.68 -10.50 -28.36
C ARG A 279 47.13 -10.99 -28.46
N LEU A 280 47.65 -11.62 -27.41
CA LEU A 280 48.97 -12.23 -27.41
C LEU A 280 49.03 -13.40 -28.40
N ASP A 281 48.04 -14.30 -28.40
CA ASP A 281 47.98 -15.42 -29.34
C ASP A 281 47.95 -14.96 -30.81
N ILE A 282 47.16 -13.91 -31.11
CA ILE A 282 47.12 -13.33 -32.46
C ILE A 282 48.49 -12.74 -32.85
N SER A 283 49.16 -12.05 -31.92
CA SER A 283 50.50 -11.49 -32.19
C SER A 283 51.57 -12.56 -32.41
N GLN A 284 51.42 -13.74 -31.81
CA GLN A 284 52.33 -14.86 -32.01
C GLN A 284 52.10 -15.55 -33.37
N PHE A 285 50.89 -15.46 -33.93
CA PHE A 285 50.57 -16.02 -35.25
C PHE A 285 50.97 -15.08 -36.40
N GLU A 286 51.02 -13.77 -36.17
CA GLU A 286 51.55 -12.76 -37.11
C GLU A 286 53.09 -12.67 -37.08
N GLN A 287 53.80 -13.80 -37.02
CA GLN A 287 55.21 -13.77 -37.41
C GLN A 287 55.29 -13.53 -38.93
N PRO A 288 55.93 -12.43 -39.38
CA PRO A 288 56.01 -12.12 -40.79
C PRO A 288 56.84 -13.20 -41.49
N HIS A 289 56.17 -14.07 -42.24
CA HIS A 289 56.83 -14.87 -43.26
C HIS A 289 57.32 -13.94 -44.37
N GLY A 290 58.62 -13.60 -44.32
CA GLY A 290 59.45 -13.37 -45.49
C GLY A 290 59.52 -11.95 -46.08
N ASP A 291 60.73 -11.39 -45.96
CA ASP A 291 61.46 -10.61 -46.99
C ASP A 291 61.08 -9.16 -47.29
N GLY A 292 61.63 -8.25 -46.47
CA GLY A 292 61.87 -6.86 -46.86
C GLY A 292 62.68 -6.08 -45.81
N PRO A 293 63.84 -5.48 -46.14
CA PRO A 293 64.63 -4.70 -45.19
C PRO A 293 63.96 -3.33 -44.99
N ILE A 294 63.13 -3.20 -43.94
CA ILE A 294 62.59 -1.91 -43.54
C ILE A 294 63.11 -1.54 -42.15
N ALA A 295 63.84 -0.43 -42.17
CA ALA A 295 64.48 0.31 -41.11
C ALA A 295 64.03 0.03 -39.66
N LYS A 296 65.04 -0.30 -38.86
CA LYS A 296 65.10 -0.28 -37.40
C LYS A 296 64.45 1.00 -36.85
N ASN A 297 63.24 0.88 -36.30
CA ASN A 297 62.73 1.79 -35.27
C ASN A 297 62.31 0.93 -34.08
N GLU A 298 63.18 0.90 -33.07
CA GLU A 298 62.96 0.22 -31.80
C GLU A 298 61.65 0.65 -31.14
N PRO A 299 60.74 -0.27 -30.80
CA PRO A 299 59.67 0.04 -29.86
C PRO A 299 60.25 -0.01 -28.45
N ARG A 300 60.65 1.16 -27.93
CA ARG A 300 60.89 1.37 -26.49
C ARG A 300 59.67 0.89 -25.70
N LEU A 301 59.87 -0.22 -24.97
CA LEU A 301 59.23 -0.64 -23.72
C LEU A 301 58.06 0.27 -23.27
N ARG A 302 56.83 -0.15 -23.60
CA ARG A 302 55.57 0.41 -23.05
C ARG A 302 54.85 -0.60 -22.15
N GLU A 303 55.59 -1.46 -21.45
CA GLU A 303 55.00 -2.37 -20.46
C GLU A 303 54.71 -1.65 -19.13
N GLU A 304 55.48 -0.61 -18.79
CA GLU A 304 55.25 0.19 -17.57
C GLU A 304 54.00 1.09 -17.66
N GLY A 305 53.60 1.52 -18.87
CA GLY A 305 52.44 2.39 -19.06
C GLY A 305 51.08 1.70 -18.94
N ILE A 306 51.00 0.37 -19.03
CA ILE A 306 49.72 -0.35 -18.97
C ILE A 306 49.29 -0.55 -17.50
N ALA A 307 50.25 -0.79 -16.59
CA ALA A 307 49.98 -0.92 -15.15
C ALA A 307 49.57 0.43 -14.52
N GLU A 308 50.16 1.55 -14.97
CA GLU A 308 49.82 2.89 -14.48
C GLU A 308 48.41 3.34 -14.92
N ILE A 309 47.97 2.96 -16.13
CA ILE A 309 46.60 3.22 -16.61
C ILE A 309 45.58 2.35 -15.87
N GLU A 310 45.90 1.09 -15.53
CA GLU A 310 45.04 0.25 -14.71
C GLU A 310 44.86 0.80 -13.28
N ALA A 311 45.91 1.36 -12.68
CA ALA A 311 45.82 2.00 -11.36
C ALA A 311 45.00 3.31 -11.41
N GLU A 312 45.19 4.17 -12.42
CA GLU A 312 44.41 5.40 -12.58
C GLU A 312 42.92 5.17 -12.89
N GLU A 313 42.58 4.15 -13.69
CA GLU A 313 41.18 3.87 -14.06
C GLU A 313 40.40 3.20 -12.92
N ILE A 314 41.07 2.41 -12.07
CA ILE A 314 40.51 1.91 -10.81
C ILE A 314 40.27 3.09 -9.84
N MET A 315 41.20 4.04 -9.73
CA MET A 315 41.05 5.23 -8.88
C MET A 315 39.94 6.18 -9.36
N ARG A 316 39.71 6.33 -10.66
CA ARG A 316 38.61 7.18 -11.19
C ARG A 316 37.22 6.57 -11.01
N THR A 317 37.10 5.25 -10.86
CA THR A 317 35.80 4.56 -10.82
C THR A 317 35.26 4.30 -9.41
N THR A 318 36.11 4.29 -8.38
CA THR A 318 35.70 4.09 -6.99
C THR A 318 35.32 5.38 -6.26
N GLY A 319 35.85 6.55 -6.66
CA GLY A 319 35.41 7.85 -6.15
C GLY A 319 35.55 8.04 -4.63
N GLU A 320 36.41 7.24 -3.98
CA GLU A 320 36.77 7.37 -2.57
C GLU A 320 38.26 7.72 -2.49
N GLU A 321 38.55 8.95 -2.07
CA GLU A 321 39.88 9.40 -1.67
C GLU A 321 40.36 8.58 -0.45
N PRO A 322 41.57 8.01 -0.46
CA PRO A 322 42.12 7.41 0.74
C PRO A 322 42.55 8.51 1.72
N ASP A 323 41.85 8.60 2.85
CA ASP A 323 42.32 9.35 4.02
C ASP A 323 43.73 8.85 4.39
N ARG A 324 44.69 9.78 4.36
CA ARG A 324 46.05 9.60 4.86
C ARG A 324 45.99 9.28 6.37
N LEU A 325 46.13 8.02 6.73
CA LEU A 325 46.38 7.63 8.12
C LEU A 325 47.89 7.63 8.40
N HIS A 326 48.27 8.47 9.36
CA HIS A 326 49.54 8.45 10.05
C HIS A 326 49.78 7.07 10.68
N GLY A 327 51.02 6.60 10.56
CA GLY A 327 51.48 5.38 11.19
C GLY A 327 51.61 5.52 12.71
N THR A 328 51.51 4.37 13.37
CA THR A 328 52.39 4.02 14.48
C THR A 328 52.55 2.51 14.51
N ASP A 329 53.80 2.11 14.66
CA ASP A 329 54.29 0.75 14.79
C ASP A 329 53.65 -0.02 15.95
N LYS A 330 53.58 -1.34 15.80
CA LYS A 330 54.20 -2.29 16.76
C LYS A 330 54.11 -3.72 16.26
N GLU A 331 55.31 -4.29 16.12
CA GLU A 331 55.60 -5.71 15.99
C GLU A 331 55.19 -6.51 17.23
N THR A 332 54.95 -7.80 17.00
CA THR A 332 55.29 -9.03 17.77
C THR A 332 54.12 -10.01 17.66
N ALA A 333 54.20 -11.19 17.03
CA ALA A 333 55.12 -12.32 17.10
C ALA A 333 54.34 -13.57 17.59
N ILE A 334 54.44 -14.65 16.79
CA ILE A 334 54.56 -16.07 17.21
C ILE A 334 53.28 -16.94 17.37
N ASN A 335 53.19 -17.86 16.41
CA ASN A 335 52.96 -19.31 16.45
C ASN A 335 51.62 -20.01 16.79
N GLU A 336 51.29 -20.91 15.85
CA GLU A 336 51.10 -22.36 16.00
C GLU A 336 49.69 -23.00 16.06
N ALA A 337 49.61 -24.03 15.20
CA ALA A 337 48.96 -25.32 15.36
C ALA A 337 47.49 -25.52 14.94
N SER A 338 47.35 -26.01 13.71
CA SER A 338 46.58 -27.21 13.31
C SER A 338 45.90 -28.04 14.40
N ARG A 339 44.58 -28.24 14.28
CA ARG A 339 43.94 -29.56 13.98
C ARG A 339 42.40 -29.45 13.91
N PRO A 340 41.72 -30.21 13.03
CA PRO A 340 40.26 -30.30 12.95
C PRO A 340 39.75 -31.63 13.54
N GLU A 341 38.61 -31.62 14.23
CA GLU A 341 37.88 -32.82 14.72
C GLU A 341 36.43 -32.39 15.15
N PRO A 342 35.44 -33.30 15.30
CA PRO A 342 34.53 -33.62 14.20
C PRO A 342 33.05 -33.34 14.49
N ILE A 343 32.26 -33.67 13.46
CA ILE A 343 30.79 -33.66 13.37
C ILE A 343 30.15 -34.50 14.49
N LEU A 344 29.32 -33.86 15.32
CA LEU A 344 28.26 -34.55 16.06
C LEU A 344 26.91 -33.87 15.84
N ARG A 345 25.97 -34.67 15.33
CA ARG A 345 24.54 -34.38 15.19
C ARG A 345 23.96 -34.02 16.56
N ARG A 346 23.18 -32.94 16.64
CA ARG A 346 22.08 -32.84 17.61
C ARG A 346 20.90 -32.10 17.01
N THR A 347 19.76 -32.74 17.22
CA THR A 347 18.40 -32.43 16.76
C THR A 347 17.78 -31.29 17.56
N SER A 348 16.66 -30.79 17.03
CA SER A 348 15.68 -29.88 17.64
C SER A 348 16.04 -28.40 17.69
N ASN A 349 15.48 -27.64 16.74
CA ASN A 349 15.26 -26.21 16.88
C ASN A 349 13.75 -25.95 16.77
N GLN A 350 13.09 -25.88 17.92
CA GLN A 350 11.82 -25.19 18.03
C GLN A 350 12.05 -23.69 17.80
N ALA A 351 11.27 -23.14 16.88
CA ALA A 351 11.36 -21.77 16.42
C ALA A 351 10.99 -20.76 17.53
N THR A 352 11.98 -20.02 18.03
CA THR A 352 11.70 -18.78 18.77
C THR A 352 11.52 -17.61 17.80
N ARG A 353 10.32 -17.04 17.86
CA ARG A 353 9.79 -16.02 16.97
C ARG A 353 10.30 -14.65 17.41
N GLY A 354 11.49 -14.27 16.97
CA GLY A 354 12.03 -12.93 17.22
C GLY A 354 13.54 -12.89 17.02
N GLY A 355 13.98 -12.65 15.79
CA GLY A 355 15.40 -12.55 15.45
C GLY A 355 16.04 -11.33 16.13
N ARG A 356 16.52 -11.51 17.36
CA ARG A 356 17.60 -10.73 17.94
C ARG A 356 18.91 -11.31 17.42
N THR A 357 19.86 -10.48 17.03
CA THR A 357 21.17 -10.98 16.60
C THR A 357 21.92 -11.54 17.83
N LYS A 358 22.78 -12.53 17.62
CA LYS A 358 23.58 -13.15 18.69
C LYS A 358 24.39 -12.10 19.47
N GLN A 359 24.87 -11.06 18.79
CA GLN A 359 25.52 -9.89 19.39
C GLN A 359 24.59 -9.05 20.27
N GLN A 360 23.32 -8.88 19.89
CA GLN A 360 22.35 -8.13 20.68
C GLN A 360 21.96 -8.88 21.95
N LEU A 361 21.85 -10.22 21.88
CA LEU A 361 21.67 -11.08 23.06
C LEU A 361 22.91 -11.07 23.97
N GLN A 362 24.13 -11.07 23.40
CA GLN A 362 25.37 -10.97 24.18
C GLN A 362 25.52 -9.60 24.86
N MET A 363 25.17 -8.50 24.20
CA MET A 363 25.16 -7.16 24.79
C MET A 363 24.09 -7.03 25.87
N GLU A 364 22.88 -7.54 25.65
CA GLU A 364 21.84 -7.58 26.68
C GLU A 364 22.26 -8.43 27.88
N ASN A 365 22.91 -9.57 27.67
CA ASN A 365 23.41 -10.42 28.76
C ASN A 365 24.54 -9.74 29.55
N LYS A 366 25.49 -9.07 28.88
CA LYS A 366 26.54 -8.29 29.57
C LYS A 366 25.96 -7.12 30.38
N VAL A 367 24.94 -6.44 29.85
CA VAL A 367 24.22 -5.37 30.56
C VAL A 367 23.38 -5.92 31.72
N VAL A 368 22.92 -7.17 31.65
CA VAL A 368 22.22 -7.84 32.77
C VAL A 368 23.21 -8.35 33.82
N GLU A 369 24.42 -8.76 33.42
CA GLU A 369 25.49 -9.15 34.35
C GLU A 369 25.97 -7.98 35.21
N GLN A 370 25.93 -6.74 34.71
CA GLN A 370 26.30 -5.54 35.48
C GLN A 370 25.22 -5.02 36.43
N LYS A 371 24.04 -5.65 36.49
CA LYS A 371 22.94 -5.21 37.38
C LYS A 371 23.08 -5.78 38.78
N SER A 372 22.65 -4.99 39.77
CA SER A 372 22.54 -5.42 41.17
C SER A 372 21.76 -6.74 41.25
N PRO A 373 22.10 -7.65 42.20
CA PRO A 373 21.38 -8.91 42.39
C PRO A 373 19.87 -8.67 42.60
N LEU A 374 19.50 -7.60 43.29
CA LEU A 374 18.11 -7.14 43.47
C LEU A 374 17.41 -6.86 42.13
N ALA A 375 18.07 -6.15 41.20
CA ALA A 375 17.51 -5.86 39.88
C ALA A 375 17.31 -7.12 39.03
N ARG A 376 18.12 -8.18 39.23
CA ARG A 376 17.91 -9.48 38.55
C ARG A 376 16.65 -10.18 39.08
N GLU A 377 16.42 -10.15 40.39
CA GLU A 377 15.23 -10.72 41.02
C GLU A 377 13.95 -9.99 40.56
N ILE A 378 13.99 -8.66 40.54
CA ILE A 378 12.87 -7.83 40.05
C ILE A 378 12.53 -8.17 38.58
N ILE A 379 13.54 -8.34 37.71
CA ILE A 379 13.32 -8.73 36.31
C ILE A 379 12.71 -10.13 36.21
N ALA A 380 13.12 -11.07 37.06
CA ALA A 380 12.56 -12.41 37.11
C ALA A 380 11.07 -12.38 37.55
N LYS A 381 10.74 -11.64 38.61
CA LYS A 381 9.35 -11.43 39.07
C LYS A 381 8.49 -10.76 38.01
N MET A 382 9.01 -9.76 37.29
CA MET A 382 8.30 -9.14 36.17
C MET A 382 7.99 -10.12 35.03
N ARG A 383 8.94 -10.99 34.67
CA ARG A 383 8.75 -12.02 33.63
C ARG A 383 7.72 -13.07 34.06
N LEU A 384 7.75 -13.47 35.33
CA LEU A 384 6.82 -14.43 35.90
C LEU A 384 5.39 -13.86 35.89
N LYS A 385 5.23 -12.59 36.27
CA LYS A 385 3.96 -11.86 36.17
C LYS A 385 3.43 -11.77 34.72
N GLU A 386 4.31 -11.51 33.75
CA GLU A 386 3.93 -11.44 32.33
C GLU A 386 3.49 -12.80 31.78
N ASN A 387 4.15 -13.89 32.19
CA ASN A 387 3.77 -15.25 31.78
C ASN A 387 2.42 -15.67 32.38
N LEU A 388 2.19 -15.39 33.67
CA LEU A 388 0.91 -15.69 34.34
C LEU A 388 -0.27 -14.96 33.69
N GLY A 389 -0.08 -13.69 33.32
CA GLY A 389 -1.11 -12.92 32.61
C GLY A 389 -1.46 -13.47 31.22
N ARG A 390 -0.54 -14.21 30.57
CA ARG A 390 -0.82 -14.85 29.27
C ARG A 390 -1.52 -16.19 29.40
N THR A 391 -1.32 -16.91 30.51
CA THR A 391 -1.92 -18.22 30.75
C THR A 391 -3.27 -18.15 31.48
N GLY A 392 -3.78 -16.94 31.76
CA GLY A 392 -5.02 -16.75 32.52
C GLY A 392 -4.88 -17.13 34.00
N GLY A 393 -3.65 -17.20 34.51
CA GLY A 393 -3.41 -17.43 35.93
C GLY A 393 -3.76 -16.17 36.74
N GLN A 394 -4.26 -16.37 37.96
CA GLN A 394 -4.61 -15.27 38.88
C GLN A 394 -3.34 -14.47 39.21
N VAL A 395 -3.29 -13.21 38.74
CA VAL A 395 -2.09 -12.34 38.74
C VAL A 395 -1.81 -11.72 40.12
N ASP A 396 -2.75 -11.84 41.05
CA ASP A 396 -2.78 -11.08 42.30
C ASP A 396 -1.85 -11.59 43.42
N THR A 397 -1.06 -12.63 43.15
CA THR A 397 -0.21 -13.27 44.17
C THR A 397 1.22 -12.73 44.27
N ILE A 398 1.65 -11.84 43.37
CA ILE A 398 3.02 -11.29 43.41
C ILE A 398 3.04 -9.96 44.17
N SER A 399 3.27 -10.05 45.49
CA SER A 399 3.58 -8.89 46.34
C SER A 399 5.01 -8.40 46.07
N TRP A 400 5.19 -7.08 46.14
CA TRP A 400 6.50 -6.43 45.99
C TRP A 400 6.94 -5.89 47.34
N THR A 401 8.20 -6.10 47.72
CA THR A 401 8.76 -5.46 48.91
C THR A 401 8.94 -3.96 48.67
N ASP A 402 9.03 -3.16 49.73
CA ASP A 402 9.19 -1.71 49.59
C ASP A 402 10.55 -1.34 48.98
N GLU A 403 11.58 -2.16 49.21
CA GLU A 403 12.88 -2.06 48.56
C GLU A 403 12.78 -2.27 47.03
N GLU A 404 12.03 -3.29 46.60
CA GLU A 404 11.80 -3.53 45.17
C GLU A 404 11.00 -2.39 44.52
N LYS A 405 10.00 -1.85 45.22
CA LYS A 405 9.24 -0.67 44.75
C LYS A 405 10.14 0.55 44.62
N ALA A 406 11.06 0.77 45.56
CA ALA A 406 12.03 1.86 45.54
C ALA A 406 12.99 1.72 44.36
N GLU A 407 13.54 0.53 44.12
CA GLU A 407 14.44 0.24 43.00
C GLU A 407 13.72 0.40 41.65
N ILE A 408 12.47 -0.07 41.52
CA ILE A 408 11.65 0.14 40.32
C ILE A 408 11.41 1.64 40.07
N LYS A 409 11.17 2.42 41.13
CA LYS A 409 10.97 3.87 41.03
C LYS A 409 12.27 4.57 40.61
N ALA A 410 13.42 4.18 41.16
CA ALA A 410 14.74 4.68 40.78
C ALA A 410 15.05 4.38 39.29
N ALA A 411 14.82 3.14 38.85
CA ALA A 411 15.01 2.74 37.46
C ALA A 411 14.09 3.50 36.49
N ARG A 412 12.84 3.81 36.89
CA ARG A 412 11.93 4.65 36.11
C ARG A 412 12.43 6.09 36.00
N ARG A 413 13.01 6.64 37.07
CA ARG A 413 13.62 7.98 37.07
C ARG A 413 14.82 8.03 36.12
N GLN A 414 15.75 7.08 36.21
CA GLN A 414 16.90 6.98 35.30
C GLN A 414 16.46 6.86 33.84
N ARG A 415 15.45 6.04 33.52
CA ARG A 415 14.90 5.96 32.16
C ARG A 415 14.29 7.26 31.66
N LYS A 416 13.69 8.06 32.56
CA LYS A 416 13.13 9.38 32.22
C LYS A 416 14.25 10.37 31.92
N GLU A 417 15.30 10.37 32.73
CA GLU A 417 16.50 11.19 32.54
C GLU A 417 17.25 10.80 31.25
N GLU A 418 17.44 9.51 30.97
CA GLU A 418 18.07 9.03 29.73
C GLU A 418 17.25 9.41 28.48
N LYS A 419 15.91 9.31 28.56
CA LYS A 419 15.03 9.77 27.48
C LYS A 419 15.12 11.28 27.28
N ALA A 420 15.21 12.06 28.36
CA ALA A 420 15.40 13.51 28.29
C ALA A 420 16.75 13.85 27.64
N ALA A 421 17.84 13.19 28.04
CA ALA A 421 19.17 13.35 27.45
C ALA A 421 19.19 13.00 25.95
N ARG A 422 18.59 11.86 25.55
CA ARG A 422 18.46 11.49 24.14
C ARG A 422 17.63 12.50 23.34
N SER A 423 16.61 13.09 23.95
CA SER A 423 15.80 14.14 23.33
C SER A 423 16.60 15.43 23.15
N ALA A 424 17.42 15.82 24.13
CA ALA A 424 18.29 16.99 24.06
C ALA A 424 19.32 16.86 22.93
N VAL A 425 20.04 15.74 22.86
CA VAL A 425 21.00 15.44 21.76
C VAL A 425 20.32 15.47 20.39
N LYS A 426 19.07 14.98 20.31
CA LYS A 426 18.30 15.02 19.07
C LYS A 426 17.94 16.45 18.65
N MET A 427 17.57 17.30 19.61
CA MET A 427 17.26 18.72 19.35
C MET A 427 18.50 19.48 18.89
N GLU A 428 19.64 19.28 19.56
CA GLU A 428 20.93 19.88 19.19
C GLU A 428 21.33 19.51 17.75
N ARG A 429 21.22 18.22 17.39
CA ARG A 429 21.46 17.75 16.02
C ARG A 429 20.51 18.36 14.98
N MET A 430 19.26 18.64 15.36
CA MET A 430 18.32 19.32 14.46
C MET A 430 18.66 20.80 14.30
N GLU A 431 19.19 21.46 15.33
CA GLU A 431 19.62 22.85 15.28
C GLU A 431 20.86 23.02 14.38
N GLU A 432 21.84 22.12 14.47
CA GLU A 432 23.01 22.08 13.57
C GLU A 432 22.60 21.89 12.09
N GLN A 433 21.62 21.02 11.84
CA GLN A 433 21.05 20.80 10.50
C GLN A 433 20.24 22.01 9.99
N GLY A 434 19.70 22.83 10.89
CA GLY A 434 19.03 24.08 10.55
C GLY A 434 20.01 25.17 10.12
N LYS A 435 21.13 25.34 10.84
CA LYS A 435 22.17 26.36 10.57
C LYS A 435 22.86 26.12 9.22
N THR A 436 23.12 24.86 8.87
CA THR A 436 23.74 24.49 7.57
C THR A 436 22.86 24.78 6.35
N ARG A 437 21.53 24.87 6.53
CA ARG A 437 20.61 25.20 5.42
C ARG A 437 20.47 26.69 5.13
N GLN A 438 20.74 27.58 6.07
CA GLN A 438 20.67 29.03 5.84
C GLN A 438 21.94 29.61 5.18
N GLY A 439 23.08 28.92 5.27
CA GLY A 439 24.36 29.39 4.69
C GLY A 439 24.47 29.30 3.16
N ASN A 440 23.72 28.41 2.49
CA ASN A 440 23.87 28.16 1.04
C ASN A 440 22.81 28.85 0.16
N GLY A 441 22.09 29.85 0.70
CA GLY A 441 21.01 30.56 0.01
C GLY A 441 21.41 31.77 -0.83
N LYS A 442 22.70 32.03 -1.09
CA LYS A 442 23.15 33.21 -1.85
C LYS A 442 23.81 32.80 -3.17
N LYS A 443 23.21 33.29 -4.26
CA LYS A 443 23.63 33.26 -5.69
C LYS A 443 23.23 32.04 -6.50
N MET A 444 21.98 32.04 -7.00
CA MET A 444 21.73 31.63 -8.37
C MET A 444 20.83 32.66 -9.04
N THR A 445 21.47 33.52 -9.83
CA THR A 445 20.85 34.46 -10.76
C THR A 445 20.18 33.67 -11.88
N SER A 446 18.98 34.11 -12.21
CA SER A 446 18.13 33.57 -13.26
C SER A 446 18.68 33.90 -14.64
N SER A 447 19.08 32.88 -15.40
CA SER A 447 19.14 32.98 -16.86
C SER A 447 18.68 31.65 -17.46
N ARG A 448 17.46 31.63 -18.00
CA ARG A 448 16.87 30.49 -18.72
C ARG A 448 16.43 31.00 -20.08
N PRO A 449 16.98 30.49 -21.20
CA PRO A 449 16.53 30.92 -22.52
C PRO A 449 15.25 30.18 -22.91
N ASN A 450 14.33 30.96 -23.45
CA ASN A 450 13.01 30.58 -23.91
C ASN A 450 13.12 29.80 -25.23
N ARG A 451 12.98 28.47 -25.19
CA ARG A 451 13.03 27.61 -26.39
C ARG A 451 11.82 26.69 -26.42
N ARG A 452 10.79 27.08 -27.17
CA ARG A 452 10.02 26.23 -28.13
C ARG A 452 8.76 26.96 -28.60
N GLN A 453 8.88 27.61 -29.75
CA GLN A 453 7.74 27.76 -30.65
C GLN A 453 7.32 26.35 -31.12
N ARG A 454 6.08 25.97 -30.84
CA ARG A 454 5.42 24.84 -31.49
C ARG A 454 4.37 25.38 -32.46
N LYS A 455 4.60 25.05 -33.73
CA LYS A 455 3.77 25.30 -34.90
C LYS A 455 2.31 24.93 -34.63
N ARG A 456 1.41 25.88 -34.86
CA ARG A 456 -0.04 25.65 -35.00
C ARG A 456 -0.30 24.99 -36.36
N ILE A 457 -1.04 23.90 -36.35
CA ILE A 457 -1.61 23.26 -37.55
C ILE A 457 -2.99 23.90 -37.78
N PRO A 458 -3.37 24.31 -39.01
CA PRO A 458 -4.67 24.91 -39.29
C PRO A 458 -5.78 23.83 -39.30
N ARG A 459 -6.92 24.16 -38.69
CA ARG A 459 -8.16 23.37 -38.78
C ARG A 459 -8.95 23.86 -40.00
N HIS A 460 -9.16 22.96 -40.95
CA HIS A 460 -10.10 23.14 -42.06
C HIS A 460 -11.52 22.69 -41.71
N SER A 461 -12.44 23.29 -42.49
CA SER A 461 -13.81 22.91 -42.85
C SER A 461 -14.89 22.89 -41.77
N VAL A 462 -15.59 24.02 -41.75
CA VAL A 462 -17.02 24.20 -41.51
C VAL A 462 -17.84 23.23 -42.37
N TYR A 463 -18.75 22.47 -41.74
CA TYR A 463 -19.94 21.92 -42.41
C TYR A 463 -21.17 22.49 -41.72
N ILE A 464 -21.93 23.27 -42.48
CA ILE A 464 -23.26 23.79 -42.14
C ILE A 464 -24.25 22.65 -42.44
N PHE A 465 -24.96 22.18 -41.42
CA PHE A 465 -26.08 21.24 -41.60
C PHE A 465 -27.39 22.02 -41.48
N GLN A 466 -28.15 22.07 -42.57
CA GLN A 466 -29.50 22.64 -42.62
C GLN A 466 -30.50 21.75 -41.86
N PRO A 467 -31.51 22.33 -41.16
CA PRO A 467 -32.61 21.55 -40.62
C PRO A 467 -33.68 21.29 -41.70
N ALA A 468 -34.02 20.01 -41.90
CA ALA A 468 -35.13 19.57 -42.73
C ALA A 468 -36.46 20.02 -42.14
N GLN A 469 -37.36 20.46 -43.03
CA GLN A 469 -38.66 21.01 -42.71
C GLN A 469 -39.67 19.94 -42.28
N LYS A 470 -40.60 20.40 -41.44
CA LYS A 470 -41.81 19.71 -41.00
C LYS A 470 -42.72 19.43 -42.21
N SER A 471 -43.11 18.17 -42.41
CA SER A 471 -44.33 17.82 -43.15
C SER A 471 -45.46 17.54 -42.16
N THR A 472 -46.39 18.47 -42.06
CA THR A 472 -47.73 18.25 -41.52
C THR A 472 -48.57 17.56 -42.61
N SER A 473 -49.01 16.33 -42.39
CA SER A 473 -50.06 15.71 -43.19
C SER A 473 -51.32 15.57 -42.35
N SER A 474 -52.33 16.33 -42.77
CA SER A 474 -53.75 16.24 -42.45
C SER A 474 -54.44 15.11 -43.21
N GLY A 475 -55.54 14.59 -42.66
CA GLY A 475 -56.58 13.80 -43.33
C GLY A 475 -56.44 12.28 -43.14
N SER A 476 -57.44 11.51 -42.69
CA SER A 476 -58.89 11.73 -42.59
C SER A 476 -59.48 10.89 -41.46
#